data_AF-A0A962FH88-F1
#
_entry.id   AF-A0A962FH88-F1
#
_cell.length_a   1.000
_cell.length_b   1.000
_cell.length_c   1.000
_cell.angle_alpha   90.00
_cell.angle_beta   90.00
_cell.angle_gamma   90.00
#
_symmetry.space_group_name_H-M   'P 1'
#
loop_
_entity.id
_entity.type
_entity.pdbx_description
1 polymer ?
#
loop_
_entity_poly.entity_id
_entity_poly.type
_entity_poly.pdbx_seq_one_letter_code
_entity_poly.pdbx_strand_id
1 'polypeptide(L)'
;MKPAAPPAVSRAAERSVEELAERVLSGDRASLARAITLIESRRVDHRAQAGALLQRLLPHTGGAIRVGVTGVPGVGKSTTIDTLGSNLTEAGHKVAVLAVDPSSSRT
;
A
#
# COMPACT_ATOMS: atom_id res chain seq x y z
N MET A 1 10.78 23.97 13.50
CA MET A 1 11.69 22.81 13.34
C MET A 1 11.56 22.29 11.92
N LYS A 2 12.61 22.38 11.10
CA LYS A 2 12.64 21.83 9.73
C LYS A 2 12.96 20.32 9.87
N PRO A 3 12.21 19.39 9.26
CA PRO A 3 12.55 17.98 9.36
C PRO A 3 13.92 17.75 8.71
N ALA A 4 14.79 16.98 9.37
CA ALA A 4 16.06 16.57 8.81
C ALA A 4 15.81 15.82 7.49
N ALA A 5 16.61 16.12 6.47
CA ALA A 5 16.55 15.40 5.20
C ALA A 5 16.77 13.91 5.47
N PRO A 6 15.97 13.01 4.87
CA PRO A 6 16.18 11.58 5.05
C PRO A 6 17.60 11.20 4.61
N PRO A 7 18.25 10.24 5.29
CA PRO A 7 19.58 9.78 4.89
C PRO A 7 19.55 9.28 3.44
N ALA A 8 20.61 9.56 2.68
CA ALA A 8 20.73 9.09 1.31
C ALA A 8 20.69 7.56 1.24
N VAL A 9 19.94 7.01 0.28
CA VAL A 9 19.83 5.57 0.05
C VAL A 9 21.15 5.07 -0.54
N SER A 10 21.65 3.90 -0.12
CA SER A 10 22.87 3.33 -0.72
C SER A 10 22.59 2.82 -2.14
N ARG A 11 23.59 2.79 -3.03
CA ARG A 11 23.42 2.28 -4.41
C ARG A 11 22.84 0.87 -4.52
N ALA A 12 23.20 -0.01 -3.57
CA ALA A 12 22.63 -1.35 -3.52
C ALA A 12 21.14 -1.33 -3.11
N ALA A 13 20.79 -0.41 -2.20
CA ALA A 13 19.42 -0.19 -1.77
C ALA A 13 18.58 0.56 -2.82
N GLU A 14 19.19 1.40 -3.66
CA GLU A 14 18.52 1.98 -4.83
C GLU A 14 18.13 0.87 -5.78
N ARG A 15 19.12 0.07 -6.25
CA ARG A 15 18.85 -1.05 -7.17
C ARG A 15 17.76 -1.99 -6.66
N SER A 16 17.74 -2.29 -5.35
CA SER A 16 16.68 -3.13 -4.78
C SER A 16 15.31 -2.47 -4.77
N VAL A 17 15.23 -1.14 -4.63
CA VAL A 17 14.00 -0.35 -4.79
C VAL A 17 13.53 -0.36 -6.25
N GLU A 18 14.43 -0.21 -7.22
CA GLU A 18 14.08 -0.33 -8.64
C GLU A 18 13.51 -1.72 -8.97
N GLU A 19 14.22 -2.78 -8.59
CA GLU A 19 13.77 -4.17 -8.82
C GLU A 19 12.43 -4.45 -8.12
N LEU A 20 12.22 -3.90 -6.92
CA LEU A 20 10.94 -4.03 -6.21
C LEU A 20 9.82 -3.28 -6.94
N ALA A 21 10.07 -2.07 -7.45
CA ALA A 21 9.08 -1.29 -8.18
C ALA A 21 8.63 -2.01 -9.46
N GLU A 22 9.57 -2.54 -10.25
CA GLU A 22 9.27 -3.29 -11.48
C GLU A 22 8.38 -4.51 -11.19
N ARG A 23 8.68 -5.25 -10.13
CA ARG A 23 7.87 -6.42 -9.73
C ARG A 23 6.48 -6.03 -9.23
N VAL A 24 6.35 -4.90 -8.53
CA VAL A 24 5.03 -4.38 -8.15
C VAL A 24 4.21 -4.04 -9.40
N LEU A 25 4.83 -3.36 -10.38
CA LEU A 25 4.17 -2.97 -11.63
C LEU A 25 3.79 -4.16 -12.51
N SER A 26 4.54 -5.27 -12.45
CA SER A 26 4.18 -6.52 -13.14
C SER A 26 3.05 -7.30 -12.46
N GLY A 27 2.59 -6.86 -11.28
CA GLY A 27 1.51 -7.51 -10.54
C GLY A 27 1.95 -8.65 -9.62
N ASP A 28 3.25 -8.74 -9.29
CA ASP A 28 3.77 -9.75 -8.35
C ASP A 28 3.25 -9.48 -6.93
N ARG A 29 2.29 -10.30 -6.48
CA ARG A 29 1.61 -10.14 -5.17
C ARG A 29 2.57 -10.19 -3.98
N ALA A 30 3.62 -11.01 -4.05
CA ALA A 30 4.61 -11.10 -2.98
C ALA A 30 5.43 -9.80 -2.86
N SER A 31 5.78 -9.20 -3.99
CA SER A 31 6.47 -7.90 -4.06
C SER A 31 5.58 -6.77 -3.57
N LEU A 32 4.30 -6.79 -3.91
CA LEU A 32 3.34 -5.84 -3.35
C LEU A 32 3.28 -5.93 -1.82
N ALA A 33 3.21 -7.13 -1.24
CA ALA A 33 3.25 -7.31 0.21
C ALA A 33 4.55 -6.75 0.83
N ARG A 34 5.71 -7.04 0.23
CA ARG A 34 7.00 -6.49 0.68
C ARG A 34 7.03 -4.96 0.60
N ALA A 35 6.49 -4.37 -0.46
CA ALA A 35 6.39 -2.93 -0.63
C ALA A 35 5.52 -2.28 0.47
N ILE A 36 4.36 -2.88 0.77
CA ILE A 36 3.50 -2.43 1.87
C ILE A 36 4.26 -2.49 3.20
N THR A 37 4.91 -3.62 3.51
CA THR A 37 5.72 -3.76 4.74
C THR A 37 6.85 -2.74 4.83
N LEU A 38 7.53 -2.44 3.72
CA LEU A 38 8.58 -1.40 3.68
C LEU A 38 8.00 -0.02 3.99
N ILE A 39 6.85 0.32 3.40
CA ILE A 39 6.15 1.60 3.57
C ILE A 39 5.61 1.77 5.00
N GLU A 40 5.08 0.70 5.61
CA GLU A 40 4.56 0.73 6.98
C GLU A 40 5.67 0.67 8.05
N SER A 41 6.92 0.43 7.64
CA SER A 41 8.02 0.29 8.58
C SER A 41 8.36 1.62 9.29
N ARG A 42 8.54 1.55 10.61
CA ARG A 42 8.96 2.70 11.43
C ARG A 42 10.48 2.93 11.46
N ARG A 43 11.27 2.02 10.90
CA ARG A 43 12.73 2.11 10.92
C ARG A 43 13.22 3.29 10.07
N VAL A 44 14.26 3.98 10.54
CA VAL A 44 14.76 5.22 9.91
C VAL A 44 15.36 4.94 8.52
N ASP A 45 16.08 3.84 8.36
CA ASP A 45 16.68 3.40 7.11
C ASP A 45 15.63 3.06 6.05
N HIS A 46 14.54 2.42 6.46
CA HIS A 46 13.44 2.08 5.56
C HIS A 46 12.69 3.31 5.03
N ARG A 47 12.61 4.42 5.80
CA ARG A 47 11.89 5.63 5.36
C ARG A 47 12.43 6.21 4.05
N ALA A 48 13.74 6.21 3.87
CA ALA A 48 14.37 6.72 2.66
C ALA A 48 14.04 5.84 1.45
N GLN A 49 14.13 4.51 1.62
CA GLN A 49 13.77 3.54 0.57
C GLN A 49 12.28 3.60 0.22
N ALA A 50 11.39 3.73 1.21
CA ALA A 50 9.96 3.83 0.98
C ALA A 50 9.58 5.11 0.21
N GLY A 51 10.22 6.24 0.55
CA GLY A 51 10.06 7.49 -0.20
C GLY A 51 10.45 7.35 -1.67
N ALA A 52 11.62 6.74 -1.94
CA ALA A 52 12.09 6.47 -3.29
C ALA A 52 11.14 5.52 -4.05
N LEU A 53 10.69 4.44 -3.41
CA LEU A 53 9.74 3.48 -3.98
C LEU A 53 8.42 4.16 -4.35
N LEU A 54 7.86 5.00 -3.46
CA LEU A 54 6.63 5.73 -3.73
C LEU A 54 6.80 6.69 -4.92
N GLN A 55 7.91 7.42 -5.00
CA GLN A 55 8.18 8.31 -6.15
C GLN A 55 8.21 7.56 -7.48
N ARG A 56 8.75 6.34 -7.50
CA ARG A 56 8.74 5.48 -8.70
C ARG A 56 7.34 4.99 -9.07
N LEU A 57 6.51 4.65 -8.07
CA LEU A 57 5.19 4.07 -8.31
C LEU A 57 4.11 5.12 -8.61
N LEU A 58 4.26 6.36 -8.12
CA LEU A 58 3.26 7.44 -8.24
C LEU A 58 2.72 7.66 -9.67
N PRO A 59 3.55 7.70 -10.74
CA PRO A 59 3.08 7.87 -12.12
C PRO A 59 2.12 6.76 -12.61
N HIS A 60 2.11 5.60 -11.96
CA HIS A 60 1.29 4.44 -12.32
C HIS A 60 0.01 4.33 -11.47
N THR A 61 -0.28 5.33 -10.62
CA THR A 61 -1.45 5.36 -9.75
C THR A 61 -2.60 6.19 -10.34
N GLY A 62 -3.78 6.14 -9.71
CA GLY A 62 -4.94 6.96 -10.10
C GLY A 62 -5.94 6.27 -11.04
N GLY A 63 -5.56 5.17 -11.69
CA GLY A 63 -6.45 4.38 -12.56
C GLY A 63 -7.45 3.46 -11.85
N ALA A 64 -7.70 3.66 -10.55
CA ALA A 64 -8.57 2.80 -9.74
C ALA A 64 -9.73 3.59 -9.11
N ILE A 65 -10.90 2.96 -9.05
CA ILE A 65 -12.06 3.49 -8.31
C ILE A 65 -11.80 3.29 -6.81
N ARG A 66 -11.96 4.36 -6.01
CA ARG A 66 -11.77 4.35 -4.55
C ARG A 66 -13.09 4.59 -3.86
N VAL A 67 -13.58 3.60 -3.12
CA VAL A 67 -14.88 3.64 -2.42
C VAL A 67 -14.63 3.52 -0.91
N GLY A 68 -15.16 4.47 -0.14
CA GLY A 68 -15.18 4.40 1.32
C GLY A 68 -16.43 3.67 1.81
N VAL A 69 -16.27 2.71 2.71
CA VAL A 69 -17.39 1.99 3.33
C VAL A 69 -17.33 2.18 4.85
N THR A 70 -18.43 2.66 5.44
CA THR A 70 -18.57 2.89 6.87
C THR A 70 -19.90 2.32 7.38
N GLY A 71 -20.03 2.16 8.68
CA GLY A 71 -21.26 1.68 9.31
C GLY A 71 -21.05 1.31 10.77
N VAL A 72 -22.14 1.31 11.53
CA VAL A 72 -22.12 0.92 12.95
C VAL A 72 -21.71 -0.55 13.14
N PRO A 73 -21.15 -0.94 14.30
CA PRO A 73 -20.86 -2.35 14.59
C PRO A 73 -22.11 -3.23 14.38
N GLY A 74 -21.93 -4.39 13.74
CA GLY A 74 -23.03 -5.34 13.49
C GLY A 74 -23.93 -5.05 12.28
N VAL A 75 -23.76 -3.93 11.56
CA VAL A 75 -24.60 -3.56 10.39
C VAL A 75 -24.46 -4.48 9.16
N GLY A 76 -23.62 -5.52 9.23
CA GLY A 76 -23.37 -6.42 8.09
C GLY A 76 -22.34 -5.89 7.08
N LYS A 77 -21.61 -4.82 7.40
CA LYS A 77 -20.57 -4.23 6.51
C LYS A 77 -19.60 -5.25 5.92
N SER A 78 -19.11 -6.21 6.71
CA SER A 78 -18.18 -7.22 6.22
C SER A 78 -18.83 -8.14 5.18
N THR A 79 -20.08 -8.55 5.40
CA THR A 79 -20.88 -9.32 4.45
C THR A 79 -21.10 -8.52 3.16
N THR A 80 -21.45 -7.24 3.26
CA THR A 80 -21.62 -6.37 2.09
C THR A 80 -20.33 -6.23 1.28
N ILE A 81 -19.19 -6.00 1.93
CA ILE A 81 -17.89 -5.89 1.26
C ILE A 81 -17.51 -7.20 0.56
N ASP A 82 -17.74 -8.34 1.21
CA ASP A 82 -17.43 -9.67 0.67
C ASP A 82 -18.26 -10.00 -0.58
N THR A 83 -19.57 -9.78 -0.51
CA THR A 83 -20.47 -9.99 -1.66
C THR A 83 -20.16 -9.02 -2.81
N LEU A 84 -19.96 -7.73 -2.51
CA LEU A 84 -19.58 -6.75 -3.53
C LEU A 84 -18.24 -7.09 -4.18
N GLY A 85 -17.25 -7.47 -3.38
CA GLY A 85 -15.93 -7.87 -3.85
C GLY A 85 -16.01 -9.08 -4.78
N SER A 86 -16.75 -10.11 -4.38
CA SER A 86 -16.97 -11.32 -5.18
C SER A 86 -17.58 -10.98 -6.54
N ASN A 87 -18.68 -10.23 -6.56
CA ASN A 87 -19.36 -9.80 -7.80
C ASN A 87 -18.41 -9.02 -8.73
N LEU A 88 -17.58 -8.13 -8.19
CA LEU A 88 -16.62 -7.36 -8.98
C LEU A 88 -15.51 -8.24 -9.54
N THR A 89 -15.02 -9.20 -8.75
CA THR A 89 -14.00 -10.15 -9.24
C THR A 89 -14.55 -11.10 -10.30
N GLU A 90 -15.80 -11.54 -10.17
CA GLU A 90 -16.51 -12.33 -11.20
C GLU A 90 -16.69 -11.54 -12.50
N ALA A 91 -16.90 -10.23 -12.40
CA ALA A 91 -16.93 -9.31 -13.55
C ALA A 91 -15.53 -8.99 -14.13
N GLY A 92 -14.46 -9.60 -13.63
CA GLY A 92 -13.10 -9.44 -14.14
C GLY A 92 -12.31 -8.27 -13.53
N HIS A 93 -12.82 -7.63 -12.48
CA HIS A 93 -12.09 -6.57 -11.79
C HIS A 93 -11.10 -7.12 -10.76
N LYS A 94 -10.00 -6.40 -10.55
CA LYS A 94 -9.08 -6.64 -9.42
C LYS A 94 -9.50 -5.77 -8.24
N VAL A 95 -9.86 -6.40 -7.13
CA VAL A 95 -10.34 -5.72 -5.92
C VAL A 95 -9.30 -5.78 -4.81
N ALA A 96 -9.12 -4.67 -4.11
CA ALA A 96 -8.34 -4.58 -2.88
C ALA A 96 -9.21 -3.97 -1.77
N VAL A 97 -9.11 -4.51 -0.55
CA VAL A 97 -9.82 -4.00 0.63
C VAL A 97 -8.77 -3.54 1.65
N LEU A 98 -8.79 -2.25 1.99
CA LEU A 98 -7.95 -1.66 3.04
C LEU A 98 -8.81 -1.34 4.25
N ALA A 99 -8.47 -1.92 5.40
CA ALA A 99 -9.10 -1.59 6.67
C ALA A 99 -8.34 -0.45 7.37
N VAL A 100 -9.08 0.52 7.91
CA VAL A 100 -8.54 1.60 8.74
C VAL A 100 -9.08 1.43 10.15
N ASP A 101 -8.21 1.17 11.12
CA ASP A 101 -8.57 1.05 12.53
C ASP A 101 -7.91 2.17 13.36
N PRO A 102 -8.68 3.18 13.81
CA PRO A 102 -8.15 4.28 14.61
C PRO A 102 -7.67 3.87 16.01
N SER A 103 -7.98 2.65 16.49
CA SER A 103 -7.53 2.18 17.80
C SER A 103 -6.02 1.87 17.86
N SER A 104 -5.37 1.76 16.71
CA SER A 104 -3.95 1.40 16.56
C SER A 104 -2.95 2.45 17.07
N SER A 105 -3.39 3.67 17.42
CA SER A 105 -2.52 4.75 17.92
C SER A 105 -2.30 4.76 19.44
N ARG A 106 -2.80 3.77 20.19
CA ARG A 106 -2.52 3.63 21.64
C ARG A 106 -1.28 2.76 21.86
N THR A 107 -0.08 3.33 21.69
CA THR A 107 1.15 2.95 22.43
C THR A 107 2.19 4.06 22.30
#